data_AF-A0A2V9K146-F1
#
_entry.id   AF-A0A2V9K146-F1
#
_cell.length_a   1.000
_cell.length_b   1.000
_cell.length_c   1.000
_cell.angle_alpha   90.00
_cell.angle_beta   90.00
_cell.angle_gamma   90.00
#
_symmetry.space_group_name_H-M   'P 1'
#
loop_
_entity.id
_entity.type
_entity.pdbx_description
1 polymer ?
#
loop_
_entity_poly.entity_id
_entity_poly.type
_entity_poly.pdbx_seq_one_letter_code
_entity_poly.pdbx_strand_id
1 'polypeptide(L)'
;RDGGRNWSAGSAIDAPAIFDQDKGVYVQFPWGDLIQLESGRLLLPAYWYMGGRHPDSPPNAPYPIAGEVRGQKISADGHLFEGAMGGCYAYVSDDEGRTWRRSTGSMMVWPLPSEKVGGFGATWEPVAIELRGGHVLMLMRANVGRLYQSRSQDGGERWSRPEPTDLPSGDVPCALGRLRTTGDLVVVWNQTSPDEVRRGYSRGRLSLAVSSDEGKSWGRRRTLALSAGLEDVPRIEPGPVRHVRAEPGGAKFPDGYARYHYPSLAFAERNVVVVHRTSVYTGERVAREDLKIVPEERLYR
;
A
#
# COMPACT_ATOMS: atom_id res chain seq x y z
N ARG A 1 22.66 -12.70 12.98
CA ARG A 1 23.72 -13.64 13.43
C ARG A 1 23.20 -14.69 14.41
N ASP A 2 21.92 -14.64 14.80
CA ASP A 2 21.34 -15.49 15.86
C ASP A 2 19.82 -15.76 15.65
N GLY A 3 19.34 -15.64 14.40
CA GLY A 3 17.91 -15.79 14.10
C GLY A 3 17.02 -14.63 14.58
N GLY A 4 17.57 -13.44 14.80
CA GLY A 4 16.79 -12.25 15.16
C GLY A 4 16.55 -12.07 16.66
N ARG A 5 17.33 -12.77 17.50
CA ARG A 5 17.22 -12.71 18.97
C ARG A 5 17.88 -11.46 19.54
N ASN A 6 18.95 -10.98 18.91
CA ASN A 6 19.66 -9.77 19.29
C ASN A 6 19.83 -8.85 18.08
N TRP A 7 19.86 -7.55 18.38
CA TRP A 7 20.01 -6.48 17.40
C TRP A 7 21.28 -5.69 17.71
N SER A 8 22.06 -5.35 16.69
CA SER A 8 23.15 -4.39 16.87
C SER A 8 22.59 -3.00 17.15
N ALA A 9 23.45 -2.07 17.58
CA ALA A 9 23.09 -0.66 17.53
C ALA A 9 22.69 -0.29 16.09
N GLY A 10 21.68 0.58 15.96
CA GLY A 10 21.23 1.07 14.66
C GLY A 10 22.30 1.94 13.99
N SER A 11 22.43 1.81 12.67
CA SER A 11 23.26 2.67 11.84
C SER A 11 22.35 3.59 11.03
N ALA A 12 22.67 4.88 10.96
CA ALA A 12 21.92 5.79 10.10
C ALA A 12 22.18 5.42 8.62
N ILE A 13 21.10 5.18 7.88
CA ILE A 13 21.15 5.00 6.41
C ILE A 13 20.96 6.37 5.71
N ASP A 14 20.21 7.27 6.33
CA ASP A 14 20.05 8.69 6.00
C ASP A 14 19.62 9.42 7.29
N ALA A 15 20.06 10.65 7.55
CA ALA A 15 19.81 11.33 8.83
C ALA A 15 18.32 11.72 9.01
N PRO A 16 17.74 11.67 10.23
CA PRO A 16 16.29 11.66 10.39
C PRO A 16 15.64 13.02 10.13
N ALA A 17 14.58 13.01 9.33
CA ALA A 17 13.57 14.04 9.35
C ALA A 17 12.58 13.80 10.50
N ILE A 18 12.17 14.87 11.18
CA ILE A 18 11.16 14.80 12.26
C ILE A 18 9.76 14.89 11.63
N PHE A 19 8.87 13.97 11.98
CA PHE A 19 7.47 14.00 11.55
C PHE A 19 6.63 14.82 12.52
N ASP A 20 6.38 16.08 12.19
CA ASP A 20 5.50 17.01 12.89
C ASP A 20 4.51 17.66 11.91
N GLN A 21 3.34 17.06 11.69
CA GLN A 21 2.35 17.55 10.69
C GLN A 21 1.76 18.94 11.00
N ASP A 22 1.92 19.43 12.23
CA ASP A 22 1.48 20.78 12.61
C ASP A 22 2.49 21.85 12.14
N LYS A 23 3.65 21.42 11.63
CA LYS A 23 4.61 22.21 10.86
C LYS A 23 4.72 21.66 9.45
N GLY A 24 5.18 22.46 8.49
CA GLY A 24 5.55 21.94 7.18
C GLY A 24 6.66 20.90 7.33
N VAL A 25 6.44 19.69 6.82
CA VAL A 25 7.37 18.56 6.93
C VAL A 25 7.80 18.05 5.58
N TYR A 26 9.08 17.66 5.52
CA TYR A 26 9.63 16.79 4.51
C TYR A 26 10.25 15.60 5.23
N VAL A 27 9.69 14.41 5.04
CA VAL A 27 10.13 13.18 5.71
C VAL A 27 10.32 12.05 4.71
N GLN A 28 11.16 11.10 5.08
CA GLN A 28 11.48 9.93 4.27
C GLN A 28 11.28 8.68 5.12
N PHE A 29 10.61 7.67 4.56
CA PHE A 29 10.30 6.42 5.23
C PHE A 29 10.75 5.25 4.38
N PRO A 30 11.64 4.38 4.88
CA PRO A 30 11.71 3.01 4.40
C PRO A 30 10.34 2.34 4.56
N TRP A 31 9.93 1.55 3.56
CA TRP A 31 8.67 0.83 3.60
C TRP A 31 8.79 -0.53 2.91
N GLY A 32 7.92 -1.45 3.31
CA GLY A 32 7.93 -2.82 2.82
C GLY A 32 9.11 -3.61 3.37
N ASP A 33 9.40 -4.74 2.71
CA ASP A 33 10.50 -5.61 3.10
C ASP A 33 11.82 -5.17 2.45
N LEU A 34 12.92 -5.35 3.19
CA LEU A 34 14.24 -5.39 2.60
C LEU A 34 14.35 -6.67 1.77
N ILE A 35 14.59 -6.56 0.47
CA ILE A 35 14.75 -7.71 -0.41
C ILE A 35 16.21 -7.91 -0.80
N GLN A 36 16.64 -9.17 -0.87
CA GLN A 36 17.90 -9.54 -1.50
C GLN A 36 17.57 -10.08 -2.90
N LEU A 37 18.13 -9.45 -3.92
CA LEU A 37 18.03 -9.90 -5.31
C LEU A 37 18.92 -11.13 -5.53
N GLU A 38 18.68 -11.90 -6.59
CA GLU A 38 19.49 -13.07 -6.98
C GLU A 38 20.97 -12.70 -7.18
N SER A 39 21.26 -11.46 -7.59
CA SER A 39 22.62 -10.92 -7.70
C SER A 39 23.36 -10.75 -6.37
N GLY A 40 22.67 -10.92 -5.24
CA GLY A 40 23.17 -10.65 -3.90
C GLY A 40 22.96 -9.20 -3.44
N ARG A 41 22.58 -8.29 -4.34
CA ARG A 41 22.23 -6.90 -4.03
C ARG A 41 21.05 -6.82 -3.07
N LEU A 42 21.17 -5.95 -2.08
CA LEU A 42 20.07 -5.55 -1.20
C LEU A 42 19.29 -4.38 -1.81
N LEU A 43 17.96 -4.40 -1.72
CA LEU A 43 17.07 -3.33 -2.17
C LEU A 43 16.04 -3.02 -1.08
N LEU A 44 15.98 -1.76 -0.68
CA LEU A 44 15.07 -1.23 0.34
C LEU A 44 14.15 -0.18 -0.30
N PRO A 45 12.85 -0.47 -0.50
CA PRO A 45 11.90 0.52 -0.97
C PRO A 45 11.69 1.63 0.07
N ALA A 46 11.44 2.84 -0.41
CA ALA A 46 11.20 3.99 0.44
C ALA A 46 10.29 5.00 -0.26
N TYR A 47 9.69 5.90 0.52
CA TYR A 47 8.96 7.05 -0.01
C TYR A 47 9.31 8.31 0.76
N TRP A 48 9.19 9.45 0.08
CA TRP A 48 9.21 10.75 0.72
C TRP A 48 7.78 11.28 0.82
N TYR A 49 7.52 12.03 1.88
CA TYR A 49 6.30 12.78 2.13
C TYR A 49 6.65 14.23 2.38
N MET A 50 5.98 15.11 1.65
CA MET A 50 6.04 16.54 1.83
C MET A 50 4.63 17.06 2.05
N GLY A 51 4.37 17.70 3.19
CA GLY A 51 3.06 18.23 3.46
C GLY A 51 2.99 19.01 4.75
N GLY A 52 1.82 19.53 5.06
CA GLY A 52 1.56 20.26 6.29
C GLY A 52 0.07 20.56 6.43
N ARG A 53 -0.37 20.84 7.66
CA ARG A 53 -1.72 21.33 7.90
C ARG A 53 -1.76 22.84 7.71
N HIS A 54 -2.78 23.32 7.00
CA HIS A 54 -3.08 24.74 6.92
C HIS A 54 -4.33 25.03 7.74
N PRO A 55 -4.31 26.02 8.65
CA PRO A 55 -5.48 26.37 9.47
C PRO A 55 -6.75 26.59 8.65
N ASP A 56 -6.58 27.18 7.46
CA ASP A 56 -7.66 27.60 6.55
C ASP A 56 -7.96 26.56 5.45
N SER A 57 -7.27 25.41 5.44
CA SER A 57 -7.52 24.32 4.50
C SER A 57 -8.14 23.14 5.23
N PRO A 58 -9.47 23.18 5.48
CA PRO A 58 -10.14 22.06 6.10
C PRO A 58 -10.12 20.85 5.16
N PRO A 59 -10.06 19.65 5.74
CA PRO A 59 -10.16 19.43 7.17
C PRO A 59 -8.79 19.48 7.88
N ASN A 60 -8.71 20.34 8.91
CA ASN A 60 -7.49 20.64 9.68
C ASN A 60 -7.34 19.75 10.93
N ALA A 61 -7.94 18.55 10.90
CA ALA A 61 -7.94 17.61 12.01
C ALA A 61 -7.31 16.27 11.59
N PRO A 62 -6.59 15.59 12.50
CA PRO A 62 -6.15 14.21 12.26
C PRO A 62 -7.39 13.34 11.99
N TYR A 63 -7.39 12.65 10.85
CA TYR A 63 -8.45 11.74 10.42
C TYR A 63 -9.83 12.38 10.27
N PRO A 64 -9.99 13.25 9.27
CA PRO A 64 -11.11 14.17 9.21
C PRO A 64 -12.45 13.53 8.85
N ILE A 65 -12.43 12.30 8.34
CA ILE A 65 -13.65 11.59 7.99
C ILE A 65 -14.11 10.85 9.23
N ALA A 66 -14.93 11.56 10.00
CA ALA A 66 -15.75 10.96 11.01
C ALA A 66 -16.82 10.06 10.37
N GLY A 67 -17.19 9.00 11.05
CA GLY A 67 -18.40 8.23 10.81
C GLY A 67 -18.93 7.68 12.12
N GLU A 68 -20.00 6.91 12.06
CA GLU A 68 -20.67 6.37 13.24
C GLU A 68 -20.98 4.89 13.05
N VAL A 69 -20.67 4.07 14.06
CA VAL A 69 -21.08 2.66 14.17
C VAL A 69 -21.70 2.48 15.55
N ARG A 70 -22.96 2.03 15.67
CA ARG A 70 -23.64 1.86 16.97
C ARG A 70 -23.59 3.10 17.87
N GLY A 71 -23.70 4.31 17.31
CA GLY A 71 -23.56 5.57 18.05
C GLY A 71 -22.12 5.96 18.43
N GLN A 72 -21.13 5.08 18.22
CA GLN A 72 -19.72 5.38 18.42
C GLN A 72 -19.17 6.18 17.23
N LYS A 73 -18.61 7.36 17.48
CA LYS A 73 -17.85 8.11 16.47
C LYS A 73 -16.52 7.42 16.15
N ILE A 74 -16.21 7.27 14.86
CA ILE A 74 -15.02 6.60 14.36
C ILE A 74 -14.32 7.44 13.30
N SER A 75 -13.03 7.19 13.08
CA SER A 75 -12.36 7.58 11.83
C SER A 75 -12.61 6.49 10.79
N ALA A 76 -13.26 6.84 9.69
CA ALA A 76 -13.50 5.93 8.57
C ALA A 76 -12.38 6.01 7.52
N ASP A 77 -11.89 7.23 7.25
CA ASP A 77 -10.80 7.51 6.33
C ASP A 77 -9.96 8.69 6.81
N GLY A 78 -8.74 8.84 6.28
CA GLY A 78 -7.74 9.76 6.87
C GLY A 78 -6.80 10.42 5.90
N HIS A 79 -6.16 9.61 5.06
CA HIS A 79 -5.30 10.12 4.00
C HIS A 79 -6.21 10.57 2.84
N LEU A 80 -5.80 11.55 2.02
CA LEU A 80 -6.56 12.21 0.93
C LEU A 80 -7.12 13.60 1.24
N PHE A 81 -6.93 14.10 2.45
CA PHE A 81 -7.35 15.46 2.85
C PHE A 81 -6.19 16.37 3.22
N GLU A 82 -5.01 15.80 3.45
CA GLU A 82 -3.78 16.54 3.71
C GLU A 82 -3.27 17.14 2.40
N GLY A 83 -2.85 18.41 2.43
CA GLY A 83 -2.05 19.01 1.36
C GLY A 83 -0.68 18.35 1.33
N ALA A 84 -0.60 17.20 0.64
CA ALA A 84 0.57 16.34 0.67
C ALA A 84 1.00 15.90 -0.73
N MET A 85 2.32 15.87 -0.93
CA MET A 85 3.00 15.35 -2.09
C MET A 85 3.87 14.16 -1.69
N GLY A 86 3.91 13.15 -2.56
CA GLY A 86 4.62 11.91 -2.30
C GLY A 86 5.25 11.28 -3.52
N GLY A 87 6.40 10.67 -3.32
CA GLY A 87 7.06 9.87 -4.34
C GLY A 87 7.84 8.72 -3.72
N CYS A 88 7.83 7.59 -4.42
CA CYS A 88 8.58 6.39 -4.05
C CYS A 88 9.96 6.37 -4.71
N TYR A 89 10.89 5.64 -4.12
CA TYR A 89 12.24 5.37 -4.62
C TYR A 89 12.78 4.11 -3.92
N ALA A 90 14.03 3.73 -4.19
CA ALA A 90 14.69 2.64 -3.48
C ALA A 90 16.10 3.04 -3.03
N TYR A 91 16.59 2.42 -1.97
CA TYR A 91 18.02 2.31 -1.69
C TYR A 91 18.53 0.94 -2.12
N VAL A 92 19.77 0.87 -2.59
CA VAL A 92 20.44 -0.37 -2.94
C VAL A 92 21.80 -0.47 -2.26
N SER A 93 22.24 -1.69 -1.97
CA SER A 93 23.55 -2.00 -1.43
C SER A 93 24.12 -3.25 -2.07
N ASP A 94 25.38 -3.19 -2.49
CA ASP A 94 26.12 -4.29 -3.13
C ASP A 94 27.17 -4.92 -2.17
N ASP A 95 27.19 -4.50 -0.90
CA ASP A 95 28.24 -4.84 0.07
C ASP A 95 27.66 -5.27 1.43
N GLU A 96 26.55 -6.02 1.39
CA GLU A 96 25.86 -6.57 2.57
C GLU A 96 25.34 -5.49 3.52
N GLY A 97 24.95 -4.33 2.99
CA GLY A 97 24.37 -3.22 3.74
C GLY A 97 25.38 -2.31 4.42
N ARG A 98 26.68 -2.42 4.08
CA ARG A 98 27.73 -1.54 4.61
C ARG A 98 27.63 -0.13 4.02
N THR A 99 27.35 -0.02 2.74
CA THR A 99 27.09 1.24 2.05
C THR A 99 25.79 1.16 1.25
N TRP A 100 25.10 2.29 1.14
CA TRP A 100 23.80 2.40 0.46
C TRP A 100 23.82 3.54 -0.55
N ARG A 101 23.14 3.33 -1.68
CA ARG A 101 22.93 4.34 -2.72
C ARG A 101 21.43 4.47 -3.01
N ARG A 102 20.96 5.70 -3.21
CA ARG A 102 19.58 5.95 -3.62
C ARG A 102 19.43 5.77 -5.13
N SER A 103 18.32 5.17 -5.55
CA SER A 103 17.93 5.03 -6.96
C SER A 103 17.75 6.39 -7.64
N THR A 104 17.92 6.43 -8.96
CA THR A 104 17.71 7.62 -9.76
C THR A 104 16.22 7.99 -9.83
N GLY A 105 15.90 9.24 -9.49
CA GLY A 105 14.56 9.81 -9.63
C GLY A 105 13.62 9.48 -8.47
N SER A 106 12.34 9.81 -8.67
CA SER A 106 11.27 9.44 -7.76
C SER A 106 10.04 9.09 -8.57
N MET A 107 9.44 7.95 -8.26
CA MET A 107 8.20 7.50 -8.86
C MET A 107 7.06 8.29 -8.24
N MET A 108 6.34 9.04 -9.06
CA MET A 108 5.11 9.76 -8.73
C MET A 108 4.22 9.79 -9.98
N VAL A 109 2.93 10.02 -9.82
CA VAL A 109 2.03 10.12 -10.97
C VAL A 109 2.17 11.52 -11.56
N TRP A 110 2.85 11.60 -12.72
CA TRP A 110 2.98 12.84 -13.48
C TRP A 110 3.09 12.59 -15.00
N PRO A 111 2.34 13.35 -15.83
CA PRO A 111 1.15 14.11 -15.47
C PRO A 111 0.00 13.18 -15.02
N LEU A 112 -0.87 13.69 -14.16
CA LEU A 112 -2.13 13.06 -13.81
C LEU A 112 -3.06 13.05 -15.03
N PRO A 113 -3.51 11.88 -15.54
CA PRO A 113 -4.29 11.81 -16.77
C PRO A 113 -5.62 12.58 -16.75
N SER A 114 -6.19 12.84 -15.58
CA SER A 114 -7.43 13.62 -15.45
C SER A 114 -7.24 15.13 -15.58
N GLU A 115 -6.00 15.63 -15.62
CA GLU A 115 -5.68 17.06 -15.61
C GLU A 115 -5.11 17.51 -16.96
N LYS A 116 -5.55 18.67 -17.46
CA LYS A 116 -5.20 19.15 -18.81
C LYS A 116 -3.81 19.78 -18.91
N VAL A 117 -3.30 20.38 -17.83
CA VAL A 117 -2.10 21.24 -17.84
C VAL A 117 -0.89 20.54 -17.21
N GLY A 118 -1.06 19.30 -16.76
CA GLY A 118 -0.19 18.68 -15.77
C GLY A 118 -0.94 18.54 -14.45
N GLY A 119 -0.53 17.58 -13.64
CA GLY A 119 -1.21 17.24 -12.41
C GLY A 119 -0.44 16.17 -11.67
N PHE A 120 -0.58 16.15 -10.36
CA PHE A 120 0.24 15.33 -9.49
C PHE A 120 -0.64 14.32 -8.76
N GLY A 121 -0.30 13.04 -8.84
CA GLY A 121 -0.82 12.01 -7.94
C GLY A 121 0.32 11.48 -7.07
N ALA A 122 0.11 11.54 -5.76
CA ALA A 122 1.09 11.08 -4.79
C ALA A 122 1.18 9.56 -4.79
N THR A 123 2.38 9.04 -4.56
CA THR A 123 2.60 7.61 -4.34
C THR A 123 3.35 7.38 -3.03
N TRP A 124 3.03 6.29 -2.37
CA TRP A 124 3.42 6.01 -0.98
C TRP A 124 3.66 4.52 -0.78
N GLU A 125 4.23 4.20 0.39
CA GLU A 125 4.22 2.85 0.97
C GLU A 125 4.54 1.74 -0.06
N PRO A 126 5.66 1.85 -0.80
CA PRO A 126 5.97 0.94 -1.89
C PRO A 126 6.34 -0.45 -1.39
N VAL A 127 5.96 -1.48 -2.16
CA VAL A 127 6.47 -2.84 -2.01
C VAL A 127 7.14 -3.26 -3.30
N ALA A 128 8.28 -3.96 -3.21
CA ALA A 128 9.04 -4.38 -4.37
C ALA A 128 9.28 -5.88 -4.38
N ILE A 129 9.42 -6.46 -5.57
CA ILE A 129 9.80 -7.85 -5.74
C ILE A 129 10.66 -8.04 -6.99
N GLU A 130 11.66 -8.90 -6.90
CA GLU A 130 12.43 -9.32 -8.06
C GLU A 130 11.56 -10.15 -8.99
N LEU A 131 11.74 -9.91 -10.28
CA LEU A 131 11.10 -10.61 -11.40
C LEU A 131 12.11 -11.53 -12.08
N ARG A 132 11.60 -12.44 -12.91
CA ARG A 132 12.47 -13.25 -13.78
C ARG A 132 13.36 -12.34 -14.65
N GLY A 133 14.62 -12.72 -14.79
CA GLY A 133 15.61 -11.98 -15.58
C GLY A 133 16.25 -10.80 -14.84
N GLY A 134 16.17 -10.74 -13.51
CA GLY A 134 16.83 -9.71 -12.70
C GLY A 134 16.16 -8.33 -12.75
N HIS A 135 14.97 -8.24 -13.35
CA HIS A 135 14.14 -7.04 -13.29
C HIS A 135 13.49 -6.92 -11.91
N VAL A 136 13.02 -5.74 -11.53
CA VAL A 136 12.31 -5.52 -10.27
C VAL A 136 10.98 -4.83 -10.55
N LEU A 137 9.90 -5.31 -9.94
CA LEU A 137 8.60 -4.64 -9.92
C LEU A 137 8.45 -3.91 -8.58
N MET A 138 7.98 -2.68 -8.62
CA MET A 138 7.48 -1.97 -7.45
C MET A 138 5.99 -1.69 -7.64
N LEU A 139 5.18 -2.09 -6.66
CA LEU A 139 3.80 -1.63 -6.50
C LEU A 139 3.74 -0.51 -5.47
N MET A 140 2.93 0.49 -5.75
CA MET A 140 2.82 1.71 -4.96
C MET A 140 1.36 1.98 -4.61
N ARG A 141 1.12 2.32 -3.35
CA ARG A 141 -0.12 2.99 -2.95
C ARG A 141 -0.18 4.33 -3.67
N ALA A 142 -1.34 4.72 -4.16
CA ALA A 142 -1.53 6.01 -4.81
C ALA A 142 -2.90 6.63 -4.48
N ASN A 143 -2.94 7.96 -4.47
CA ASN A 143 -4.14 8.74 -4.17
C ASN A 143 -5.10 8.93 -5.36
N VAL A 144 -4.93 8.13 -6.42
CA VAL A 144 -5.62 8.30 -7.72
C VAL A 144 -6.49 7.09 -8.10
N GLY A 145 -7.01 6.37 -7.09
CA GLY A 145 -8.06 5.37 -7.22
C GLY A 145 -7.61 3.95 -7.60
N ARG A 146 -6.30 3.68 -7.62
CA ARG A 146 -5.72 2.37 -7.93
C ARG A 146 -4.27 2.29 -7.50
N LEU A 147 -3.75 1.07 -7.37
CA LEU A 147 -2.30 0.87 -7.22
C LEU A 147 -1.57 1.26 -8.50
N TYR A 148 -0.36 1.78 -8.33
CA TYR A 148 0.55 2.11 -9.43
C TYR A 148 1.73 1.15 -9.43
N GLN A 149 2.36 0.99 -10.58
CA GLN A 149 3.54 0.15 -10.73
C GLN A 149 4.68 0.88 -11.42
N SER A 150 5.90 0.50 -11.11
CA SER A 150 7.11 0.87 -11.86
C SER A 150 8.06 -0.32 -11.91
N ARG A 151 8.88 -0.38 -12.97
CA ARG A 151 9.80 -1.49 -13.22
C ARG A 151 11.23 -1.00 -13.34
N SER A 152 12.17 -1.74 -12.76
CA SER A 152 13.61 -1.55 -12.95
C SER A 152 14.19 -2.72 -13.74
N GLN A 153 15.16 -2.42 -14.61
CA GLN A 153 15.89 -3.43 -15.39
C GLN A 153 17.35 -3.60 -14.91
N ASP A 154 17.77 -2.83 -13.91
CA ASP A 154 19.15 -2.71 -13.44
C ASP A 154 19.25 -2.88 -11.91
N GLY A 155 18.41 -3.76 -11.36
CA GLY A 155 18.44 -4.13 -9.95
C GLY A 155 18.07 -2.98 -9.00
N GLY A 156 17.12 -2.13 -9.39
CA GLY A 156 16.56 -1.05 -8.56
C GLY A 156 17.24 0.31 -8.68
N GLU A 157 18.25 0.46 -9.55
CA GLU A 157 18.99 1.72 -9.72
C GLU A 157 18.19 2.75 -10.52
N ARG A 158 17.49 2.32 -11.58
CA ARG A 158 16.62 3.15 -12.40
C ARG A 158 15.25 2.51 -12.52
N TRP A 159 14.23 3.37 -12.52
CA TRP A 159 12.84 2.98 -12.53
C TRP A 159 12.14 3.57 -13.75
N SER A 160 11.25 2.78 -14.37
CA SER A 160 10.37 3.25 -15.43
C SER A 160 9.41 4.31 -14.89
N ARG A 161 8.81 5.07 -15.81
CA ARG A 161 7.70 5.95 -15.44
C ARG A 161 6.60 5.13 -14.75
N PRO A 162 5.98 5.63 -13.66
CA PRO A 162 4.87 4.94 -13.02
C PRO A 162 3.66 4.81 -13.93
N GLU A 163 3.07 3.62 -13.92
CA GLU A 163 1.91 3.25 -14.73
C GLU A 163 0.77 2.73 -13.85
N PRO A 164 -0.49 3.00 -14.22
CA PRO A 164 -1.63 2.48 -13.47
C PRO A 164 -1.77 0.95 -13.62
N THR A 165 -2.13 0.26 -12.54
CA THR A 165 -2.52 -1.16 -12.60
C THR A 165 -4.02 -1.34 -12.86
N ASP A 166 -4.48 -2.59 -12.96
CA ASP A 166 -5.89 -2.99 -12.94
C ASP A 166 -6.42 -3.31 -11.51
N LEU A 167 -5.71 -2.85 -10.47
CA LEU A 167 -6.02 -3.07 -9.06
C LEU A 167 -6.60 -1.79 -8.45
N PRO A 168 -7.94 -1.62 -8.39
CA PRO A 168 -8.55 -0.45 -7.79
C PRO A 168 -8.31 -0.40 -6.28
N SER A 169 -8.05 0.79 -5.74
CA SER A 169 -7.64 1.00 -4.35
C SER A 169 -7.99 2.42 -3.88
N GLY A 170 -8.39 2.55 -2.61
CA GLY A 170 -8.74 3.81 -1.97
C GLY A 170 -7.59 4.47 -1.22
N ASP A 171 -6.41 4.60 -1.84
CA ASP A 171 -5.20 5.15 -1.19
C ASP A 171 -4.81 4.40 0.09
N VAL A 172 -4.63 3.08 -0.03
CA VAL A 172 -4.22 2.21 1.07
C VAL A 172 -3.15 1.22 0.61
N PRO A 173 -2.27 0.76 1.52
CA PRO A 173 -1.13 -0.08 1.17
C PRO A 173 -1.56 -1.48 0.72
N CYS A 174 -0.64 -2.15 0.04
CA CYS A 174 -0.75 -3.55 -0.37
C CYS A 174 0.46 -4.34 0.16
N ALA A 175 0.34 -5.67 0.11
CA ALA A 175 1.44 -6.60 0.27
C ALA A 175 1.67 -7.34 -1.05
N LEU A 176 2.93 -7.66 -1.35
CA LEU A 176 3.35 -8.35 -2.56
C LEU A 176 4.32 -9.46 -2.20
N GLY A 177 4.17 -10.62 -2.83
CA GLY A 177 5.09 -11.74 -2.62
C GLY A 177 5.09 -12.72 -3.79
N ARG A 178 5.92 -13.76 -3.70
CA ARG A 178 6.06 -14.80 -4.73
C ARG A 178 5.71 -16.17 -4.13
N LEU A 179 4.78 -16.85 -4.78
CA LEU A 179 4.37 -18.22 -4.43
C LEU A 179 5.55 -19.18 -4.60
N ARG A 180 5.75 -20.08 -3.63
CA ARG A 180 6.89 -21.00 -3.62
C ARG A 180 6.72 -22.17 -4.57
N THR A 181 5.49 -22.57 -4.88
CA THR A 181 5.17 -23.74 -5.72
C THR A 181 5.22 -23.44 -7.21
N THR A 182 4.72 -22.28 -7.63
CA THR A 182 4.62 -21.89 -9.05
C THR A 182 5.61 -20.81 -9.45
N GLY A 183 6.09 -20.03 -8.47
CA GLY A 183 6.82 -18.80 -8.73
C GLY A 183 5.94 -17.66 -9.21
N ASP A 184 4.61 -17.78 -9.20
CA ASP A 184 3.71 -16.66 -9.56
C ASP A 184 3.73 -15.58 -8.47
N LEU A 185 3.34 -14.36 -8.83
CA LEU A 185 3.20 -13.26 -7.87
C LEU A 185 1.83 -13.30 -7.21
N VAL A 186 1.78 -12.89 -5.93
CA VAL A 186 0.54 -12.70 -5.18
C VAL A 186 0.51 -11.30 -4.57
N VAL A 187 -0.63 -10.63 -4.69
CA VAL A 187 -0.88 -9.33 -4.07
C VAL A 187 -2.07 -9.43 -3.14
N VAL A 188 -1.96 -8.81 -1.97
CA VAL A 188 -3.06 -8.61 -1.02
C VAL A 188 -3.27 -7.12 -0.83
N TRP A 189 -4.47 -6.63 -1.12
CA TRP A 189 -4.79 -5.20 -1.05
C TRP A 189 -6.26 -5.01 -0.73
N ASN A 190 -6.68 -3.78 -0.42
CA ASN A 190 -8.10 -3.47 -0.34
C ASN A 190 -8.64 -3.10 -1.72
N GLN A 191 -9.50 -3.94 -2.29
CA GLN A 191 -10.14 -3.67 -3.58
C GLN A 191 -11.34 -2.75 -3.37
N THR A 192 -11.25 -1.52 -3.86
CA THR A 192 -12.25 -0.48 -3.56
C THR A 192 -12.63 0.34 -4.79
N SER A 193 -13.93 0.50 -5.04
CA SER A 193 -14.44 1.36 -6.12
C SER A 193 -14.42 2.85 -5.70
N PRO A 194 -14.48 3.81 -6.64
CA PRO A 194 -14.58 5.22 -6.28
C PRO A 194 -15.77 5.55 -5.38
N ASP A 195 -16.90 4.87 -5.56
CA ASP A 195 -18.12 5.08 -4.77
C ASP A 195 -17.98 4.52 -3.36
N GLU A 196 -17.29 3.39 -3.20
CA GLU A 196 -16.96 2.83 -1.90
C GLU A 196 -15.98 3.73 -1.14
N VAL A 197 -14.97 4.31 -1.81
CA VAL A 197 -14.08 5.32 -1.22
C VAL A 197 -14.89 6.51 -0.72
N ARG A 198 -15.79 7.08 -1.56
CA ARG A 198 -16.67 8.20 -1.18
C ARG A 198 -17.49 7.89 0.08
N ARG A 199 -17.96 6.65 0.22
CA ARG A 199 -18.73 6.18 1.38
C ARG A 199 -17.87 5.80 2.60
N GLY A 200 -16.54 5.93 2.55
CA GLY A 200 -15.65 5.63 3.68
C GLY A 200 -15.24 4.15 3.81
N TYR A 201 -15.25 3.40 2.71
CA TYR A 201 -14.92 1.97 2.67
C TYR A 201 -13.55 1.65 2.03
N SER A 202 -12.60 2.59 2.02
CA SER A 202 -11.23 2.39 1.50
C SER A 202 -10.49 1.19 2.11
N ARG A 203 -10.91 0.72 3.30
CA ARG A 203 -10.38 -0.48 3.99
C ARG A 203 -11.44 -1.55 4.24
N GLY A 204 -12.52 -1.54 3.46
CA GLY A 204 -13.71 -2.37 3.71
C GLY A 204 -13.70 -3.74 3.03
N ARG A 205 -12.83 -3.98 2.04
CA ARG A 205 -12.76 -5.26 1.32
C ARG A 205 -11.30 -5.65 1.11
N LEU A 206 -10.78 -6.52 1.98
CA LEU A 206 -9.46 -7.09 1.80
C LEU A 206 -9.55 -8.21 0.76
N SER A 207 -8.74 -8.11 -0.28
CA SER A 207 -8.74 -9.02 -1.42
C SER A 207 -7.34 -9.54 -1.72
N LEU A 208 -7.28 -10.64 -2.46
CA LEU A 208 -6.07 -11.27 -2.98
C LEU A 208 -6.21 -11.50 -4.48
N ALA A 209 -5.09 -11.41 -5.21
CA ALA A 209 -4.99 -11.78 -6.62
C ALA A 209 -3.63 -12.41 -6.92
N VAL A 210 -3.59 -13.19 -7.99
CA VAL A 210 -2.37 -13.86 -8.49
C VAL A 210 -2.04 -13.33 -9.88
N SER A 211 -0.76 -13.12 -10.14
CA SER A 211 -0.23 -12.82 -11.46
C SER A 211 0.76 -13.91 -11.90
N SER A 212 0.44 -14.58 -13.01
CA SER A 212 1.29 -15.59 -13.64
C SER A 212 2.18 -15.02 -14.75
N ASP A 213 2.21 -13.69 -14.90
CA ASP A 213 2.88 -12.99 -16.00
C ASP A 213 3.79 -11.85 -15.50
N GLU A 214 4.39 -12.04 -14.31
CA GLU A 214 5.34 -11.12 -13.68
C GLU A 214 4.75 -9.71 -13.48
N GLY A 215 3.48 -9.66 -13.04
CA GLY A 215 2.76 -8.46 -12.64
C GLY A 215 2.20 -7.65 -13.80
N LYS A 216 2.00 -8.24 -14.98
CA LYS A 216 1.39 -7.54 -16.12
C LYS A 216 -0.14 -7.57 -16.03
N SER A 217 -0.71 -8.66 -15.51
CA SER A 217 -2.13 -8.81 -15.23
C SER A 217 -2.38 -9.53 -13.91
N TRP A 218 -3.51 -9.23 -13.26
CA TRP A 218 -3.87 -9.78 -11.95
C TRP A 218 -5.21 -10.51 -11.97
N GLY A 219 -5.14 -11.84 -11.93
CA GLY A 219 -6.28 -12.75 -11.97
C GLY A 219 -6.53 -13.48 -10.66
N ARG A 220 -7.36 -14.53 -10.71
CA ARG A 220 -7.65 -15.46 -9.59
C ARG A 220 -8.00 -14.72 -8.29
N ARG A 221 -8.94 -13.78 -8.40
CA ARG A 221 -9.29 -12.86 -7.32
C ARG A 221 -10.13 -13.53 -6.23
N ARG A 222 -9.87 -13.20 -4.98
CA ARG A 222 -10.59 -13.70 -3.80
C ARG A 222 -10.79 -12.59 -2.77
N THR A 223 -11.98 -12.49 -2.20
CA THR A 223 -12.23 -11.67 -1.01
C THR A 223 -11.76 -12.44 0.22
N LEU A 224 -10.81 -11.87 0.97
CA LEU A 224 -10.31 -12.43 2.22
C LEU A 224 -11.15 -11.97 3.41
N ALA A 225 -11.58 -10.71 3.42
CA ALA A 225 -12.43 -10.17 4.48
C ALA A 225 -13.30 -9.04 3.91
N LEU A 226 -14.55 -8.96 4.36
CA LEU A 226 -15.55 -8.02 3.86
C LEU A 226 -16.25 -7.33 5.02
N SER A 227 -16.31 -6.01 4.99
CA SER A 227 -17.03 -5.20 5.96
C SER A 227 -18.53 -5.27 5.66
N ALA A 228 -19.37 -5.28 6.69
CA ALA A 228 -20.81 -5.09 6.49
C ALA A 228 -21.08 -3.75 5.75
N GLY A 229 -22.08 -3.76 4.87
CA GLY A 229 -22.45 -2.61 4.02
C GLY A 229 -21.80 -2.62 2.63
N LEU A 230 -20.94 -3.60 2.34
CA LEU A 230 -20.42 -3.89 1.02
C LEU A 230 -20.98 -5.19 0.45
N GLU A 231 -21.11 -5.24 -0.87
CA GLU A 231 -21.40 -6.45 -1.62
C GLU A 231 -20.10 -7.24 -1.88
N ASP A 232 -20.16 -8.57 -1.78
CA ASP A 232 -19.02 -9.42 -2.14
C ASP A 232 -18.97 -9.58 -3.67
N VAL A 233 -18.08 -8.82 -4.30
CA VAL A 233 -17.86 -8.87 -5.75
C VAL A 233 -16.47 -9.41 -6.03
N PRO A 234 -16.32 -10.36 -6.98
CA PRO A 234 -15.04 -10.98 -7.27
C PRO A 234 -14.02 -10.00 -7.87
N ARG A 235 -14.50 -8.95 -8.54
CA ARG A 235 -13.68 -7.93 -9.19
C ARG A 235 -14.43 -6.60 -9.23
N ILE A 236 -13.71 -5.53 -8.96
CA ILE A 236 -14.14 -4.16 -9.27
C ILE A 236 -13.37 -3.71 -10.50
N GLU A 237 -14.09 -3.19 -11.50
CA GLU A 237 -13.44 -2.51 -12.61
C GLU A 237 -12.89 -1.16 -12.14
N PRO A 238 -11.63 -0.84 -12.46
CA PRO A 238 -11.02 0.36 -11.95
C PRO A 238 -11.58 1.59 -12.67
N GLY A 239 -12.15 2.53 -11.91
CA GLY A 239 -12.66 3.81 -12.42
C GLY A 239 -11.55 4.72 -12.96
N PRO A 240 -11.88 5.89 -13.54
CA PRO A 240 -10.88 6.78 -14.15
C PRO A 240 -9.76 7.14 -13.17
N VAL A 241 -8.53 7.26 -13.67
CA VAL A 241 -7.38 7.73 -12.89
C VAL A 241 -7.59 9.20 -12.55
N ARG A 242 -7.91 9.48 -11.29
CA ARG A 242 -8.08 10.82 -10.73
C ARG A 242 -8.08 10.72 -9.21
N HIS A 243 -7.92 11.84 -8.53
CA HIS A 243 -8.13 11.90 -7.08
C HIS A 243 -9.53 11.40 -6.71
N VAL A 244 -9.59 10.49 -5.74
CA VAL A 244 -10.84 10.02 -5.12
C VAL A 244 -10.67 10.11 -3.62
N ARG A 245 -11.66 10.68 -2.93
CA ARG A 245 -11.68 10.80 -1.47
C ARG A 245 -13.06 10.54 -0.91
N ALA A 246 -13.12 10.19 0.36
CA ALA A 246 -14.37 10.09 1.10
C ALA A 246 -15.16 11.41 1.07
N GLU A 247 -16.48 11.32 1.16
CA GLU A 247 -17.33 12.51 1.27
C GLU A 247 -17.24 13.09 2.69
N PRO A 248 -17.02 14.41 2.85
CA PRO A 248 -17.15 15.06 4.14
C PRO A 248 -18.61 14.95 4.61
N GLY A 249 -18.88 14.44 5.81
CA GLY A 249 -20.26 14.43 6.31
C GLY A 249 -20.69 13.38 7.34
N GLY A 250 -19.81 12.55 7.90
CA GLY A 250 -20.22 11.63 8.97
C GLY A 250 -21.03 10.45 8.45
N ALA A 251 -20.40 9.49 7.76
CA ALA A 251 -21.11 8.31 7.27
C ALA A 251 -21.66 7.45 8.44
N LYS A 252 -22.92 7.02 8.35
CA LYS A 252 -23.48 6.00 9.26
C LYS A 252 -23.23 4.62 8.69
N PHE A 253 -22.52 3.81 9.45
CA PHE A 253 -22.13 2.47 9.06
C PHE A 253 -22.98 1.42 9.81
N PRO A 254 -23.20 0.24 9.20
CA PRO A 254 -23.89 -0.85 9.86
C PRO A 254 -23.08 -1.40 11.04
N ASP A 255 -23.77 -2.08 11.97
CA ASP A 255 -23.19 -2.65 13.20
C ASP A 255 -22.04 -3.63 12.98
N GLY A 256 -21.92 -4.22 11.79
CA GLY A 256 -20.85 -5.13 11.39
C GLY A 256 -19.72 -4.46 10.60
N TYR A 257 -19.63 -3.13 10.61
CA TYR A 257 -18.57 -2.40 9.93
C TYR A 257 -17.20 -2.75 10.49
N ALA A 258 -16.26 -3.03 9.60
CA ALA A 258 -14.90 -3.42 9.93
C ALA A 258 -13.91 -2.75 8.97
N ARG A 259 -12.68 -2.55 9.44
CA ARG A 259 -11.59 -2.03 8.62
C ARG A 259 -10.41 -3.00 8.65
N TYR A 260 -9.84 -3.28 7.48
CA TYR A 260 -8.71 -4.19 7.29
C TYR A 260 -7.46 -3.41 6.91
N HIS A 261 -6.47 -3.44 7.79
CA HIS A 261 -5.30 -2.57 7.76
C HIS A 261 -4.01 -3.36 7.53
N TYR A 262 -3.11 -2.76 6.74
CA TYR A 262 -1.71 -3.15 6.62
C TYR A 262 -1.52 -4.67 6.45
N PRO A 263 -1.96 -5.24 5.31
CA PRO A 263 -1.68 -6.65 5.05
C PRO A 263 -0.17 -6.87 4.93
N SER A 264 0.28 -8.05 5.32
CA SER A 264 1.61 -8.58 5.04
C SER A 264 1.53 -10.05 4.64
N LEU A 265 2.60 -10.53 4.01
CA LEU A 265 2.70 -11.89 3.49
C LEU A 265 3.91 -12.58 4.07
N ALA A 266 3.73 -13.84 4.47
CA ALA A 266 4.81 -14.77 4.72
C ALA A 266 4.54 -16.08 3.97
N PHE A 267 5.59 -16.84 3.71
CA PHE A 267 5.50 -18.07 2.93
C PHE A 267 6.19 -19.20 3.67
N ALA A 268 5.41 -20.22 4.05
CA ALA A 268 5.90 -21.39 4.77
C ALA A 268 5.48 -22.65 4.03
N GLU A 269 6.46 -23.47 3.64
CA GLU A 269 6.25 -24.68 2.84
C GLU A 269 5.48 -24.39 1.54
N ARG A 270 4.25 -24.92 1.40
CA ARG A 270 3.34 -24.70 0.27
C ARG A 270 2.15 -23.81 0.64
N ASN A 271 2.33 -22.95 1.64
CA ASN A 271 1.28 -22.08 2.15
C ASN A 271 1.67 -20.61 2.07
N VAL A 272 0.70 -19.80 1.68
CA VAL A 272 0.70 -18.35 1.90
C VAL A 272 0.11 -18.08 3.27
N VAL A 273 0.81 -17.32 4.09
CA VAL A 273 0.34 -16.78 5.36
C VAL A 273 0.03 -15.31 5.14
N VAL A 274 -1.24 -14.94 5.23
CA VAL A 274 -1.70 -13.55 5.16
C VAL A 274 -1.95 -13.06 6.56
N VAL A 275 -1.29 -11.96 6.95
CA VAL A 275 -1.51 -11.29 8.24
C VAL A 275 -2.07 -9.90 7.96
N HIS A 276 -3.05 -9.46 8.74
CA HIS A 276 -3.56 -8.09 8.67
C HIS A 276 -4.13 -7.68 10.02
N ARG A 277 -4.21 -6.37 10.28
CA ARG A 277 -4.92 -5.84 11.45
C ARG A 277 -6.38 -5.57 11.11
N THR A 278 -7.28 -5.96 11.99
CA THR A 278 -8.72 -5.70 11.86
C THR A 278 -9.18 -4.79 12.97
N SER A 279 -9.90 -3.72 12.61
CA SER A 279 -10.62 -2.87 13.56
C SER A 279 -12.12 -3.11 13.45
N VAL A 280 -12.78 -3.41 14.58
CA VAL A 280 -14.23 -3.52 14.72
C VAL A 280 -14.75 -2.59 15.81
N TYR A 281 -16.05 -2.30 15.80
CA TYR A 281 -16.67 -1.27 16.63
C TYR A 281 -17.89 -1.84 17.36
N THR A 282 -17.71 -2.16 18.64
CA THR A 282 -18.74 -2.86 19.46
C THR A 282 -19.23 -2.01 20.64
N GLY A 283 -19.06 -0.69 20.56
CA GLY A 283 -19.20 0.27 21.66
C GLY A 283 -17.86 0.96 21.95
N GLU A 284 -16.77 0.26 21.70
CA GLU A 284 -15.42 0.79 21.59
C GLU A 284 -14.69 0.20 20.37
N ARG A 285 -13.54 0.80 19.99
CA ARG A 285 -12.70 0.28 18.91
C ARG A 285 -11.87 -0.88 19.43
N VAL A 286 -12.14 -2.09 18.94
CA VAL A 286 -11.33 -3.28 19.19
C VAL A 286 -10.45 -3.53 17.97
N ALA A 287 -9.13 -3.58 18.18
CA ALA A 287 -8.16 -3.92 17.16
C ALA A 287 -7.54 -5.29 17.46
N ARG A 288 -7.42 -6.13 16.44
CA ARG A 288 -6.76 -7.44 16.54
C ARG A 288 -5.90 -7.72 15.31
N GLU A 289 -4.93 -8.61 15.44
CA GLU A 289 -4.22 -9.19 14.30
C GLU A 289 -4.92 -10.48 13.89
N ASP A 290 -5.33 -10.55 12.63
CA ASP A 290 -5.90 -11.73 12.02
C ASP A 290 -4.83 -12.39 11.14
N LEU A 291 -4.76 -13.72 11.20
CA LEU A 291 -3.85 -14.54 10.41
C LEU A 291 -4.66 -15.58 9.64
N LYS A 292 -4.38 -15.72 8.34
CA LYS A 292 -4.95 -16.76 7.48
C LYS A 292 -3.85 -17.55 6.79
N ILE A 293 -3.90 -18.87 6.91
CA ILE A 293 -3.02 -19.79 6.19
C ILE A 293 -3.79 -20.36 5.02
N VAL A 294 -3.30 -20.15 3.81
CA VAL A 294 -3.92 -20.58 2.56
C VAL A 294 -2.94 -21.45 1.79
N PRO A 295 -3.24 -22.74 1.56
CA PRO A 295 -2.45 -23.57 0.66
C PRO A 295 -2.40 -22.94 -0.74
N GLU A 296 -1.20 -22.84 -1.32
CA GLU A 296 -0.98 -22.13 -2.58
C GLU A 296 -1.86 -22.67 -3.72
N GLU A 297 -2.10 -23.98 -3.75
CA GLU A 297 -2.93 -24.61 -4.78
C GLU A 297 -4.40 -24.17 -4.71
N ARG A 298 -4.88 -23.69 -3.55
CA ARG A 298 -6.25 -23.16 -3.43
C ARG A 298 -6.42 -21.80 -4.07
N LEU A 299 -5.35 -21.08 -4.37
CA LEU A 299 -5.43 -19.81 -5.09
C LEU A 299 -5.83 -20.01 -6.56
N TYR A 300 -5.68 -21.22 -7.09
CA TYR A 300 -5.99 -21.55 -8.48
C TYR A 300 -7.34 -22.26 -8.67
N ARG A 301 -8.04 -22.61 -7.58
CA ARG A 301 -9.35 -23.26 -7.60
C ARG A 301 -10.45 -22.24 -7.43
#